data_AF-A0A413DNM6-F1
#
_entry.id   AF-A0A413DNM6-F1
#
_cell.length_a   1.000
_cell.length_b   1.000
_cell.length_c   1.000
_cell.angle_alpha   90.00
_cell.angle_beta   90.00
_cell.angle_gamma   90.00
#
_symmetry.space_group_name_H-M   'P 1'
#
loop_
_entity.id
_entity.type
_entity.pdbx_description
1 polymer ?
#
loop_
_entity_poly.entity_id
_entity_poly.type
_entity_poly.pdbx_seq_one_letter_code
_entity_poly.pdbx_strand_id
1 'polypeptide(L)' 'MRKKYYENAKENAAFERCADVITSLILKYGPALKRKWNLNEWIRNIQAESLWKDIACKRYQRYFICMKNMKSVPT' A
#
# COMPACT_ATOMS: atom_id res chain seq x y z
N MET A 1 -2.93 25.84 -27.60
CA MET A 1 -2.36 26.96 -26.80
C MET A 1 -2.21 26.46 -25.37
N ARG A 2 -1.01 26.50 -24.75
CA ARG A 2 -0.87 26.14 -23.32
C ARG A 2 -1.70 27.11 -22.48
N LYS A 3 -2.35 26.61 -21.42
CA LYS A 3 -3.16 27.44 -20.52
C LYS A 3 -2.24 28.46 -19.84
N LYS A 4 -2.66 29.73 -19.77
CA LYS A 4 -2.03 30.70 -18.88
C LYS A 4 -2.56 30.46 -17.48
N TYR A 5 -1.68 30.14 -16.55
CA TYR A 5 -2.03 29.86 -15.16
C TYR A 5 -1.92 31.11 -14.28
N TYR A 6 -1.03 32.03 -14.64
CA TYR A 6 -0.77 33.29 -13.96
C TYR A 6 -0.95 34.47 -14.92
N GLU A 7 -1.19 35.68 -14.39
CA GLU A 7 -1.25 36.90 -15.19
C GLU A 7 0.15 37.30 -15.70
N ASN A 8 1.17 37.08 -14.87
CA ASN A 8 2.55 37.38 -15.19
C ASN A 8 3.15 36.33 -16.16
N ALA A 9 3.65 36.81 -17.30
CA ALA A 9 4.28 35.95 -18.31
C ALA A 9 5.54 35.23 -17.80
N LYS A 10 6.32 35.86 -16.90
CA LYS A 10 7.54 35.26 -16.35
C LYS A 10 7.23 34.08 -15.44
N GLU A 11 6.16 34.17 -14.66
CA GLU A 11 5.71 33.11 -13.75
C GLU A 11 5.20 31.89 -14.54
N ASN A 12 4.40 32.12 -15.58
CA ASN A 12 4.00 31.03 -16.48
C ASN A 12 5.21 30.36 -17.12
N ALA A 13 6.19 31.13 -17.62
CA ALA A 13 7.39 30.56 -18.21
C ALA A 13 8.22 29.74 -17.20
N ALA A 14 8.28 30.16 -15.93
CA ALA A 14 8.92 29.38 -14.87
C ALA A 14 8.14 28.11 -14.54
N PHE A 15 6.83 28.20 -14.40
CA PHE A 15 5.95 27.06 -14.15
C PHE A 15 6.08 25.99 -15.23
N GLU A 16 6.04 26.40 -16.49
CA GLU A 16 6.18 25.48 -17.63
C GLU A 16 7.53 24.76 -17.63
N ARG A 17 8.63 25.46 -17.32
CA ARG A 17 9.94 24.80 -17.16
C ARG A 17 9.94 23.78 -16.03
N CYS A 18 9.33 24.12 -14.89
CA CYS A 18 9.21 23.18 -13.78
C CYS A 18 8.35 21.97 -14.16
N ALA A 19 7.22 22.19 -14.84
CA ALA A 19 6.35 21.11 -15.31
C ALA A 19 7.06 20.20 -16.31
N ASP A 20 7.86 20.75 -17.23
CA ASP A 20 8.65 19.97 -18.18
C ASP A 20 9.71 19.12 -17.45
N VAL A 21 10.40 19.68 -16.44
CA VAL A 21 11.34 18.92 -15.59
C VAL A 21 10.64 17.80 -14.83
N ILE A 22 9.53 18.08 -14.14
CA ILE A 22 8.78 17.07 -13.38
C ILE A 22 8.26 15.97 -14.32
N THR A 23 7.72 16.34 -15.48
CA THR A 23 7.29 15.39 -16.52
C THR A 23 8.45 14.48 -16.93
N SER A 24 9.64 15.04 -17.18
CA SER A 24 10.82 14.24 -17.54
C SER A 24 11.21 13.23 -16.45
N LEU A 25 11.10 13.63 -15.18
CA LEU A 25 11.40 12.75 -14.04
C LEU A 25 10.35 11.64 -13.90
N ILE A 26 9.06 11.97 -14.08
CA ILE A 26 7.97 10.99 -14.05
C ILE A 26 8.14 9.97 -15.18
N LEU A 27 8.47 10.42 -16.39
CA LEU A 27 8.70 9.52 -17.52
C LEU A 27 9.92 8.62 -17.28
N LYS A 28 11.01 9.16 -16.73
CA LYS A 28 12.25 8.41 -16.47
C LYS A 28 12.12 7.42 -15.31
N TYR A 29 11.53 7.83 -14.19
CA TYR A 29 11.56 7.07 -12.94
C TYR A 29 10.20 6.54 -12.50
N GLY A 30 9.11 7.14 -12.97
CA GLY A 30 7.74 6.77 -12.59
C GLY A 30 7.41 5.30 -12.79
N PRO A 31 7.77 4.66 -13.93
CA PRO A 31 7.51 3.23 -14.12
C PRO A 31 8.19 2.35 -13.07
N ALA A 32 9.44 2.65 -12.70
CA ALA A 32 10.18 1.90 -11.70
C ALA A 32 9.58 2.09 -10.30
N LEU A 33 9.23 3.32 -9.94
CA LEU A 33 8.58 3.63 -8.66
C LEU A 33 7.21 2.95 -8.55
N LYS A 34 6.39 2.98 -9.61
CA LYS A 34 5.08 2.31 -9.64
C LYS A 34 5.22 0.80 -9.43
N ARG A 35 6.17 0.15 -10.09
CA ARG A 35 6.45 -1.28 -9.87
C ARG A 35 6.86 -1.57 -8.43
N LYS A 36 7.74 -0.74 -7.85
CA LYS A 36 8.16 -0.88 -6.45
C LYS A 36 6.98 -0.73 -5.48
N TRP A 37 6.10 0.24 -5.71
CA TRP A 37 4.91 0.44 -4.88
C TRP A 37 3.95 -0.75 -4.96
N ASN A 38 3.65 -1.24 -6.17
CA ASN A 38 2.80 -2.41 -6.36
C ASN A 38 3.37 -3.66 -5.66
N LEU A 39 4.69 -3.88 -5.74
CA LEU A 39 5.33 -5.00 -5.07
C LEU A 39 5.22 -4.88 -3.55
N ASN A 40 5.47 -3.68 -3.00
CA ASN A 40 5.35 -3.44 -1.56
C ASN A 40 3.90 -3.63 -1.07
N GLU A 41 2.91 -3.20 -1.85
CA GLU A 41 1.50 -3.42 -1.55
C GLU A 41 1.15 -4.92 -1.56
N TRP A 42 1.60 -5.65 -2.58
CA TRP A 42 1.40 -7.10 -2.67
C TRP A 42 2.01 -7.85 -1.49
N ILE A 43 3.25 -7.52 -1.10
CA ILE A 43 3.93 -8.12 0.07
C ILE A 43 3.14 -7.83 1.35
N ARG A 44 2.70 -6.58 1.55
CA ARG A 44 1.89 -6.21 2.73
C ARG A 44 0.59 -7.01 2.80
N ASN A 45 -0.07 -7.24 1.67
CA ASN A 45 -1.31 -8.01 1.62
C ASN A 45 -1.07 -9.49 1.99
N ILE A 46 0.01 -10.10 1.49
CA ILE A 46 0.38 -11.48 1.85
C ILE A 46 0.70 -11.58 3.35
N GLN A 47 1.46 -10.63 3.89
CA GLN A 47 1.80 -10.61 5.31
C GLN A 47 0.55 -10.48 6.18
N ALA A 48 -0.37 -9.58 5.80
CA ALA A 48 -1.64 -9.41 6.50
C ALA A 48 -2.47 -10.70 6.46
N GLU A 49 -2.61 -11.33 5.30
CA GLU A 49 -3.35 -12.59 5.17
C GLU A 49 -2.75 -13.72 6.01
N SER A 50 -1.42 -13.84 6.01
CA SER A 50 -0.71 -14.81 6.85
C SER A 50 -0.96 -14.57 8.33
N LEU A 51 -0.92 -13.30 8.77
CA LEU A 51 -1.19 -12.92 10.16
C LEU A 51 -2.62 -13.28 10.57
N TRP A 52 -3.61 -12.95 9.73
CA TRP A 52 -5.01 -13.26 10.01
C TRP A 52 -5.25 -14.77 10.11
N LYS A 53 -4.63 -15.57 9.23
CA LYS A 53 -4.69 -17.04 9.27
C LYS A 53 -4.09 -17.59 10.57
N ASP A 54 -2.93 -17.10 10.99
CA ASP A 54 -2.28 -17.52 12.25
C ASP A 54 -3.16 -17.17 13.47
N ILE A 55 -3.69 -15.94 13.53
CA ILE A 55 -4.59 -15.51 14.61
C ILE A 55 -5.84 -16.40 14.66
N ALA A 56 -6.46 -16.66 13.52
CA ALA A 56 -7.63 -17.52 13.43
C ALA A 56 -7.30 -18.94 13.93
N CYS A 57 -6.20 -19.52 13.46
CA CYS A 57 -5.74 -20.84 13.86
C CYS A 57 -5.57 -20.93 15.38
N LYS A 58 -4.86 -19.98 15.99
CA LYS A 58 -4.65 -19.92 17.44
C LYS A 58 -5.96 -19.80 18.23
N ARG A 59 -6.91 -19.01 17.73
CA ARG A 59 -8.24 -18.88 18.35
C ARG A 59 -9.02 -20.20 18.30
N TYR A 60 -9.03 -20.88 17.15
CA TYR A 60 -9.70 -22.17 17.02
C TYR A 60 -9.04 -23.27 17.85
N GLN A 61 -7.70 -23.32 17.87
CA GLN A 61 -6.96 -24.24 18.73
C GLN A 61 -7.31 -24.03 20.21
N ARG A 62 -7.34 -22.77 20.66
CA ARG A 62 -7.72 -22.44 22.04
C ARG A 62 -9.14 -22.90 22.37
N TYR A 63 -10.10 -22.64 21.47
CA TYR A 63 -11.47 -23.12 21.62
C TYR A 63 -11.54 -24.65 21.76
N PHE A 64 -10.83 -25.38 20.89
CA PHE A 64 -10.80 -26.84 20.94
C PHE A 64 -10.21 -27.39 22.23
N ILE A 65 -9.10 -26.80 22.71
CA ILE A 65 -8.48 -27.15 24.00
C ILE A 65 -9.46 -26.92 25.15
N CYS A 66 -10.11 -25.74 25.21
CA CYS A 66 -11.11 -25.45 26.24
C CYS A 66 -12.27 -26.45 26.20
N MET A 67 -12.78 -26.79 25.02
CA MET A 67 -13.85 -27.77 24.86
C MET A 67 -13.46 -29.17 25.34
N LYS A 68 -12.24 -29.62 25.05
CA LYS A 68 -11.73 -30.92 25.54
C LYS A 68 -11.63 -30.95 27.06
N ASN A 69 -11.11 -29.87 27.66
CA ASN A 69 -10.97 -29.77 29.11
C ASN A 69 -12.31 -29.74 29.85
N MET A 70 -13.37 -29.17 29.25
CA MET A 70 -14.72 -29.22 29.83
C MET A 70 -15.31 -30.63 29.84
N LYS A 71 -15.01 -31.45 28.82
CA LYS A 71 -15.52 -32.83 28.71
C LYS A 71 -14.79 -33.84 29.59
N SER A 72 -13.62 -33.50 30.12
CA SER A 72 -12.81 -34.38 30.98
C SER A 72 -13.04 -34.19 32.48
N VAL A 73 -13.88 -33.23 32.89
CA VAL A 73 -14.26 -33.05 34.29
C VAL A 73 -15.39 -34.05 34.61
N PRO A 74 -15.23 -34.97 35.58
CA PRO A 74 -16.30 -35.87 35.99
C PRO A 74 -17.40 -35.07 36.70
N THR A 75 -18.66 -35.27 36.30
CA THR A 75 -19.86 -34.80 37.03
C THR A 75 -20.03 -35.53 38.35
#